data_AF-A0A2E9JFN5-F1
#
_entry.id   AF-A0A2E9JFN5-F1
#
_cell.length_a   1.000
_cell.length_b   1.000
_cell.length_c   1.000
_cell.angle_alpha   90.00
_cell.angle_beta   90.00
_cell.angle_gamma   90.00
#
_symmetry.space_group_name_H-M   'P 1'
#
loop_
_entity.id
_entity.type
_entity.pdbx_description
1 polymer ?
#
loop_
_entity_poly.entity_id
_entity_poly.type
_entity_poly.pdbx_seq_one_letter_code
_entity_poly.pdbx_strand_id
1 'polypeptide(L)' 'MSRALTWLVQNQDPTTGLWPSSSLNRERDPTSDRGLMMADAATGFAALALMHADPSLTR' A
#
# COMPACT_ATOMS: atom_id res chain seq x y z
N MET A 1 -9.08 -13.55 -5.52
CA MET A 1 -7.88 -13.08 -4.79
C MET A 1 -6.74 -12.67 -5.71
N SER A 2 -6.39 -13.45 -6.76
CA SER A 2 -5.26 -13.14 -7.68
C SER A 2 -5.25 -11.69 -8.19
N ARG A 3 -6.37 -11.18 -8.70
CA ARG A 3 -6.46 -9.81 -9.24
C ARG A 3 -6.09 -8.71 -8.23
N ALA A 4 -6.44 -8.88 -6.95
CA ALA A 4 -6.13 -7.90 -5.92
C ALA A 4 -4.62 -7.89 -5.61
N LEU A 5 -4.00 -9.06 -5.53
CA LEU A 5 -2.55 -9.19 -5.33
C LEU A 5 -1.77 -8.64 -6.54
N THR A 6 -2.22 -8.94 -7.77
CA THR A 6 -1.64 -8.35 -8.99
C THR A 6 -1.73 -6.83 -8.96
N TRP A 7 -2.87 -6.29 -8.52
CA TRP A 7 -3.03 -4.85 -8.37
C TRP A 7 -2.03 -4.28 -7.36
N LEU A 8 -1.84 -4.93 -6.21
CA LEU A 8 -0.85 -4.48 -5.22
C LEU A 8 0.56 -4.43 -5.84
N VAL A 9 1.01 -5.50 -6.48
CA VAL A 9 2.34 -5.54 -7.13
C VAL A 9 2.51 -4.43 -8.19
N GLN A 10 1.46 -4.12 -8.95
CA GLN A 10 1.52 -3.13 -10.03
C GLN A 10 1.43 -1.67 -9.56
N ASN A 11 0.92 -1.42 -8.35
CA ASN A 11 0.58 -0.08 -7.88
C ASN A 11 1.41 0.38 -6.67
N GLN A 12 2.51 -0.32 -6.37
CA GLN A 12 3.54 0.22 -5.49
C GLN A 12 4.21 1.40 -6.20
N ASP A 13 4.40 2.51 -5.50
CA ASP A 13 5.22 3.60 -5.99
C ASP A 13 6.68 3.11 -6.09
N PRO A 14 7.30 3.08 -7.29
CA PRO A 14 8.66 2.59 -7.46
C PRO A 14 9.73 3.54 -6.91
N THR A 15 9.37 4.79 -6.61
CA THR A 15 10.29 5.81 -6.08
C THR A 15 10.32 5.78 -4.55
N THR A 16 9.15 5.75 -3.92
CA THR A 16 9.02 5.84 -2.46
C THR A 16 8.82 4.49 -1.79
N GLY A 17 8.39 3.47 -2.54
CA GLY A 17 7.99 2.16 -2.03
C GLY A 17 6.61 2.14 -1.36
N LEU A 18 5.91 3.28 -1.32
CA LEU A 18 4.60 3.40 -0.67
C LEU A 18 3.48 2.86 -1.56
N TRP A 19 2.41 2.38 -0.93
CA TRP A 19 1.13 2.22 -1.61
C TRP A 19 0.29 3.49 -1.46
N PRO A 20 -0.39 3.94 -2.53
CA PRO A 20 -1.24 5.11 -2.47
C PRO A 20 -2.42 4.86 -1.52
N SER A 21 -2.80 5.91 -0.79
CA SER A 21 -3.97 5.90 0.09
C SER A 21 -4.95 7.01 -0.30
N SER A 22 -6.23 6.79 -0.06
CA SER A 22 -7.28 7.79 -0.24
C SER A 22 -8.28 7.72 0.91
N SER A 23 -8.88 8.86 1.24
CA SER A 23 -9.90 8.94 2.29
C SER A 23 -11.27 9.08 1.66
N LEU A 24 -12.22 8.24 2.10
CA LEU A 24 -13.61 8.27 1.65
C LEU A 24 -14.39 9.46 2.20
N ASN A 25 -13.92 10.07 3.29
CA ASN A 25 -14.65 11.14 3.99
C ASN A 25 -14.32 12.54 3.45
N ARG A 26 -13.08 12.74 3.02
CA ARG A 26 -12.57 14.01 2.50
C ARG A 26 -11.27 13.78 1.76
N GLU A 27 -11.05 14.54 0.69
CA GLU A 27 -9.76 14.64 0.02
C GLU A 27 -8.67 15.14 1.00
N ARG A 28 -7.46 14.59 0.87
CA ARG A 28 -6.31 14.90 1.71
C ARG A 28 -5.13 15.20 0.80
N ASP A 29 -4.35 16.22 1.17
CA ASP A 29 -3.04 16.44 0.56
C ASP A 29 -2.16 15.20 0.83
N PRO A 30 -1.72 14.48 -0.21
CA PRO A 30 -0.88 13.29 -0.06
C PRO A 30 0.43 13.56 0.67
N THR A 31 0.93 14.80 0.63
CA THR A 31 2.20 15.21 1.23
C THR A 31 2.07 15.74 2.67
N SER A 32 0.84 15.91 3.16
CA SER A 32 0.59 16.30 4.56
C SER A 32 0.88 15.14 5.53
N ASP A 33 1.15 15.45 6.81
CA ASP A 33 1.37 14.44 7.86
C ASP A 33 0.28 13.35 7.90
N ARG A 34 -0.98 13.75 7.70
CA ARG A 34 -2.10 12.79 7.66
C ARG A 34 -2.08 11.94 6.40
N GLY A 35 -1.72 12.52 5.26
CA GLY A 35 -1.58 11.81 3.99
C GLY A 35 -0.49 10.74 4.08
N LEU A 36 0.67 11.11 4.62
CA LEU A 36 1.79 10.22 4.86
C LEU A 36 1.44 9.10 5.86
N MET A 37 0.81 9.42 6.99
CA MET A 37 0.35 8.42 7.96
C MET A 37 -0.62 7.40 7.34
N MET A 38 -1.52 7.85 6.46
CA MET A 38 -2.42 6.94 5.74
C MET A 38 -1.68 6.09 4.71
N ALA A 39 -0.68 6.63 4.03
CA ALA A 39 0.18 5.89 3.11
C ALA A 39 1.01 4.82 3.84
N ASP A 40 1.53 5.12 5.03
CA ASP A 40 2.21 4.13 5.88
C ASP A 40 1.29 2.97 6.24
N ALA A 41 0.05 3.27 6.65
CA ALA A 41 -0.94 2.23 6.96
C ALA A 41 -1.27 1.37 5.72
N ALA A 42 -1.50 2.00 4.57
CA ALA A 42 -1.76 1.29 3.32
C ALA A 42 -0.59 0.39 2.92
N THR A 43 0.64 0.89 3.05
CA THR A 43 1.89 0.17 2.76
C THR A 43 2.05 -1.05 3.68
N GLY A 44 1.79 -0.90 4.98
CA GLY A 44 1.84 -2.01 5.94
C GLY A 44 0.86 -3.12 5.59
N PHE A 45 -0.39 -2.78 5.26
CA PHE A 45 -1.39 -3.78 4.88
C PHE A 45 -1.07 -4.45 3.53
N ALA A 46 -0.59 -3.69 2.54
CA ALA A 46 -0.18 -4.23 1.25
C ALA A 46 0.97 -5.24 1.41
N ALA A 47 2.00 -4.88 2.20
CA ALA A 47 3.13 -5.75 2.48
C ALA A 47 2.68 -7.05 3.17
N LEU A 48 1.85 -6.96 4.22
CA LEU A 48 1.33 -8.15 4.91
C LEU A 48 0.52 -9.06 3.98
N ALA A 49 -0.31 -8.47 3.10
CA ALA A 49 -1.10 -9.26 2.14
C ALA A 49 -0.21 -9.97 1.12
N LEU A 50 0.83 -9.31 0.62
CA LEU A 50 1.79 -9.90 -0.32
C LEU A 50 2.64 -10.99 0.34
N MET A 51 3.14 -10.77 1.56
CA MET A 51 3.89 -11.77 2.33
C MET A 51 3.04 -13.01 2.63
N HIS A 52 1.77 -12.82 2.99
CA HIS A 52 0.87 -13.94 3.23
C HIS A 52 0.57 -14.74 1.95
N ALA A 53 0.49 -14.05 0.81
CA ALA A 53 0.24 -14.68 -0.48
C ALA A 53 1.46 -15.40 -1.07
N ASP A 54 2.67 -14.93 -0.76
CA ASP A 54 3.93 -15.53 -1.18
C ASP A 54 4.86 -15.76 0.02
N PRO A 55 4.81 -16.95 0.63
CA PRO A 55 5.66 -17.32 1.76
C PRO A 55 7.16 -17.23 1.47
N SER A 56 7.58 -17.20 0.20
CA SER A 56 9.00 -17.04 -0.14
C SER A 56 9.55 -15.65 0.22
N LEU A 57 8.68 -14.64 0.36
CA LEU A 57 9.03 -13.26 0.73
C LEU A 57 9.31 -13.07 2.23
N THR A 58 9.24 -14.13 3.04
CA THR A 58 9.44 -14.08 4.50
C THR A 58 10.68 -14.83 5.00
N ARG A 59 11.59 -15.23 4.09
CA ARG A 59 12.87 -15.90 4.42
C ARG A 59 14.07 -14.98 4.37
#